data_AF-A0A8X6FCE3-F1
#
_entry.id   AF-A0A8X6FCE3-F1
#
_cell.length_a   1.000
_cell.length_b   1.000
_cell.length_c   1.000
_cell.angle_alpha   90.00
_cell.angle_beta   90.00
_cell.angle_gamma   90.00
#
_symmetry.space_group_name_H-M   'P 1'
#
loop_
_entity.id
_entity.type
_entity.pdbx_description
1 polymer ?
#
loop_
_entity_poly.entity_id
_entity_poly.type
_entity_poly.pdbx_seq_one_letter_code
_entity_poly.pdbx_strand_id
1 'polypeptide(L)'
;MRNDPKEEFYDIAIRESSDLIEEIKKHPFNVELMNNTLDYEKFKFYLQQDFLYVVDCTRALLIIAAKFNDVEIMNKLICVAVGTFATRDYYSKHFADCGLSDSHKKSRSCSAFTNFFVRIAYHNSVAEGLAASYPCFCLYQIVVCHIVKSKTTADNKYQKWIDFFSSDEANTMIDDVTSIMNNLYEKSNDDERKNMLRFFRDGLQLEMEFWNEVYYKAGLDPGISKTGWAIIDLNEKNNIEFLGGGTISTDNKLNTDERLYVIFEQLKKVISLYSPNEAAVEKIFVNKNPKSSLTLGYARGVVILALKITKLTMNEYDANYVKKSITGNGHADKDQMIFMVKQIVKNLSIKCHHAADALAVAICHAYTKGSCFVE
;
A
#
# COMPACT_ATOMS: atom_id res chain seq x y z
N MET A 1 27.75 38.64 15.43
CA MET A 1 26.68 37.74 14.95
C MET A 1 26.87 36.42 15.69
N ARG A 2 25.90 35.98 16.49
CA ARG A 2 25.94 34.62 17.05
C ARG A 2 25.81 33.68 15.86
N ASN A 3 26.84 32.87 15.62
CA ASN A 3 26.71 31.68 14.79
C ASN A 3 25.81 30.72 15.58
N ASP A 4 24.49 30.83 15.40
CA ASP A 4 23.65 29.67 15.70
C ASP A 4 24.17 28.52 14.84
N PRO A 5 24.38 27.33 15.41
CA PRO A 5 24.78 26.16 14.62
C PRO A 5 23.76 25.99 13.50
N LYS A 6 24.25 25.94 12.24
CA LYS A 6 23.38 25.67 11.09
C LYS A 6 22.75 24.31 11.33
N GLU A 7 21.44 24.30 11.41
CA GLU A 7 20.68 23.09 11.65
C GLU A 7 20.81 22.14 10.46
N GLU A 8 21.04 20.86 10.75
CA GLU A 8 21.25 19.83 9.74
C GLU A 8 19.93 19.43 9.07
N PHE A 9 20.01 18.94 7.82
CA PHE A 9 18.82 18.52 7.09
C PHE A 9 18.04 17.45 7.84
N TYR A 10 18.73 16.45 8.39
CA TYR A 10 18.11 15.36 9.13
C TYR A 10 17.23 15.88 10.27
N ASP A 11 17.76 16.77 11.12
CA ASP A 11 17.02 17.30 12.27
C ASP A 11 15.77 18.07 11.84
N ILE A 12 15.88 18.88 10.79
CA ILE A 12 14.76 19.65 10.24
C ILE A 12 13.71 18.69 9.66
N ALA A 13 14.13 17.77 8.80
CA ALA A 13 13.26 16.86 8.07
C ALA A 13 12.46 15.96 9.02
N ILE A 14 13.12 15.42 10.06
CA ILE A 14 12.48 14.60 11.10
C ILE A 14 11.51 15.43 11.93
N ARG A 15 11.88 16.66 12.32
CA ARG A 15 10.99 17.53 13.10
C ARG A 15 9.74 17.92 12.30
N GLU A 16 9.92 18.37 11.06
CA GLU A 16 8.83 18.82 10.19
C GLU A 16 7.92 17.68 9.70
N SER A 17 8.43 16.44 9.71
CA SER A 17 7.67 15.24 9.34
C SER A 17 7.32 14.34 10.52
N SER A 18 7.41 14.87 11.75
CA SER A 18 7.22 14.10 12.98
C SER A 18 5.82 13.50 13.10
N ASP A 19 4.80 14.18 12.56
CA ASP A 19 3.44 13.66 12.49
C ASP A 19 3.38 12.34 11.71
N LEU A 20 3.97 12.31 10.53
CA LEU A 20 3.94 11.14 9.65
C LEU A 20 4.87 10.02 10.15
N ILE A 21 6.03 10.37 10.71
CA ILE A 21 6.98 9.40 11.29
C ILE A 21 6.35 8.69 12.50
N GLU A 22 5.60 9.40 13.34
CA GLU A 22 4.91 8.81 14.48
C GLU A 22 3.74 7.91 14.06
N GLU A 23 3.07 8.22 12.95
CA GLU A 23 2.10 7.30 12.34
C GLU A 23 2.81 6.05 11.81
N ILE A 24 3.92 6.20 11.07
CA ILE A 24 4.69 5.06 10.53
C ILE A 24 5.15 4.09 11.62
N LYS A 25 5.65 4.59 12.76
CA LYS A 25 6.05 3.73 13.88
C LYS A 25 4.89 2.91 14.44
N LYS A 26 3.68 3.48 14.43
CA LYS A 26 2.45 2.86 14.95
C LYS A 26 1.69 2.07 13.89
N HIS A 27 2.19 2.07 12.65
CA HIS A 27 1.58 1.38 11.55
C HIS A 27 1.31 -0.09 11.88
N PRO A 28 0.08 -0.60 11.62
CA PRO A 28 -0.31 -1.98 11.91
C PRO A 28 0.70 -3.00 11.41
N PHE A 29 1.28 -2.79 10.24
CA PHE A 29 2.33 -3.66 9.72
C PHE A 29 3.52 -3.77 10.67
N ASN A 30 4.04 -2.63 11.13
CA ASN A 30 5.22 -2.54 11.98
C ASN A 30 4.94 -3.07 13.39
N VAL A 31 3.77 -2.74 13.94
CA VAL A 31 3.32 -3.22 15.25
C VAL A 31 3.07 -4.74 15.24
N GLU A 32 2.37 -5.24 14.23
CA GLU A 32 2.10 -6.66 14.07
C GLU A 32 3.39 -7.46 13.79
N LEU A 33 4.33 -6.90 13.03
CA LEU A 33 5.65 -7.49 12.77
C LEU A 33 6.46 -7.59 14.07
N MET A 34 6.52 -6.51 14.85
CA MET A 34 7.20 -6.47 16.15
C MET A 34 6.62 -7.49 17.14
N ASN A 35 5.29 -7.63 17.17
CA ASN A 35 4.56 -8.51 18.07
C ASN A 35 4.41 -9.95 17.55
N ASN A 36 5.02 -10.30 16.40
CA ASN A 36 4.91 -11.62 15.76
C ASN A 36 3.48 -12.03 15.37
N THR A 37 2.55 -11.07 15.25
CA THR A 37 1.13 -11.29 14.92
C THR A 37 0.79 -11.01 13.47
N LEU A 38 1.71 -10.41 12.70
CA LEU A 38 1.49 -10.11 11.28
C LEU A 38 1.15 -11.40 10.52
N ASP A 39 0.20 -11.33 9.60
CA ASP A 39 -0.10 -12.42 8.70
C ASP A 39 1.10 -12.64 7.76
N TYR A 40 1.58 -13.87 7.68
CA TYR A 40 2.74 -14.18 6.86
C TYR A 40 2.48 -13.98 5.36
N GLU A 41 1.25 -14.12 4.89
CA GLU A 41 0.92 -13.83 3.47
C GLU A 41 0.98 -12.33 3.16
N LYS A 42 0.65 -11.46 4.13
CA LYS A 42 0.87 -10.01 4.00
C LYS A 42 2.36 -9.68 3.92
N PHE A 43 3.16 -10.32 4.76
CA PHE A 43 4.61 -10.16 4.73
C PHE A 43 5.22 -10.64 3.41
N LYS A 44 4.76 -11.78 2.86
CA LYS A 44 5.18 -12.26 1.53
C LYS A 44 4.87 -11.25 0.44
N PHE A 45 3.66 -10.69 0.45
CA PHE A 45 3.27 -9.66 -0.50
C PHE A 45 4.16 -8.42 -0.40
N TYR A 46 4.38 -7.91 0.81
CA TYR A 46 5.29 -6.79 1.07
C TYR A 46 6.71 -7.09 0.56
N LEU A 47 7.29 -8.24 0.91
CA LEU A 47 8.63 -8.64 0.44
C LEU A 47 8.71 -8.75 -1.08
N GLN A 48 7.67 -9.25 -1.74
CA GLN A 48 7.63 -9.32 -3.20
C GLN A 48 7.59 -7.93 -3.84
N GLN A 49 6.85 -6.98 -3.27
CA GLN A 49 6.84 -5.60 -3.77
C GLN A 49 8.17 -4.91 -3.48
N ASP A 50 8.75 -5.11 -2.29
CA ASP A 50 10.04 -4.53 -1.92
C ASP A 50 11.17 -5.07 -2.81
N PHE A 51 11.14 -6.37 -3.13
CA PHE A 51 12.05 -7.02 -4.09
C PHE A 51 12.01 -6.39 -5.50
N LEU A 52 10.84 -5.89 -5.94
CA LEU A 52 10.69 -5.16 -7.21
C LEU A 52 11.01 -3.66 -7.07
N TYR A 53 10.76 -3.08 -5.90
CA TYR A 53 11.01 -1.69 -5.56
C TYR A 53 12.52 -1.39 -5.63
N VAL A 54 13.33 -2.21 -4.95
CA VAL A 54 14.78 -1.97 -4.82
C VAL A 54 15.53 -1.92 -6.15
N VAL A 55 15.01 -2.55 -7.21
CA VAL A 55 15.59 -2.46 -8.57
C VAL A 55 15.56 -1.02 -9.09
N ASP A 56 14.40 -0.37 -9.00
CA ASP A 56 14.24 0.99 -9.52
C ASP A 56 14.81 2.02 -8.56
N CYS A 57 14.79 1.72 -7.25
CA CYS A 57 15.53 2.49 -6.24
C CYS A 57 17.04 2.50 -6.57
N THR A 58 17.62 1.33 -6.84
CA THR A 58 19.03 1.20 -7.28
C THR A 58 19.32 1.99 -8.55
N ARG A 59 18.44 1.89 -9.56
CA ARG A 59 18.59 2.66 -10.81
C ARG A 59 18.57 4.16 -10.55
N ALA A 60 17.64 4.64 -9.74
CA ALA A 60 17.52 6.05 -9.40
C ALA A 60 18.75 6.56 -8.64
N LEU A 61 19.27 5.79 -7.68
CA LEU A 61 20.53 6.11 -6.98
C LEU A 61 21.72 6.18 -7.93
N LEU A 62 21.84 5.26 -8.89
CA LEU A 62 22.90 5.29 -9.90
C LEU A 62 22.78 6.50 -10.83
N ILE A 63 21.56 6.90 -11.21
CA ILE A 63 21.32 8.13 -11.98
C ILE A 63 21.76 9.36 -11.19
N ILE A 64 21.45 9.42 -9.89
CA ILE A 64 21.88 10.51 -9.00
C ILE A 64 23.40 10.52 -8.88
N ALA A 65 24.03 9.37 -8.63
CA ALA A 65 25.48 9.23 -8.52
C ALA A 65 26.18 9.71 -9.79
N ALA A 66 25.66 9.35 -10.97
CA ALA A 66 26.21 9.78 -12.27
C ALA A 66 26.17 11.30 -12.50
N LYS A 67 25.38 12.04 -11.72
CA LYS A 67 25.26 13.51 -11.80
C LYS A 67 26.22 14.25 -10.86
N PHE A 68 26.96 13.54 -10.01
CA PHE A 68 27.96 14.14 -9.13
C PHE A 68 29.27 14.41 -9.87
N ASN A 69 29.91 15.54 -9.57
CA ASN A 69 31.27 15.83 -10.02
C ASN A 69 32.33 15.40 -8.98
N ASP A 70 31.95 15.28 -7.72
CA ASP A 70 32.82 14.80 -6.65
C ASP A 70 32.93 13.27 -6.71
N VAL A 71 34.13 12.79 -7.03
CA VAL A 71 34.39 11.35 -7.25
C VAL A 71 34.27 10.56 -5.96
N GLU A 72 34.60 11.15 -4.79
CA GLU A 72 34.49 10.45 -3.51
C GLU A 72 33.02 10.24 -3.14
N ILE A 73 32.21 11.29 -3.25
CA ILE A 73 30.76 11.20 -2.98
C ILE A 73 30.07 10.29 -4.00
N MET A 74 30.46 10.38 -5.28
CA MET A 74 29.97 9.46 -6.32
C MET A 74 30.24 8.00 -5.94
N ASN A 75 31.46 7.67 -5.51
CA ASN A 75 31.81 6.31 -5.11
C ASN A 75 30.99 5.84 -3.90
N LYS A 76 30.78 6.68 -2.89
CA LYS A 76 29.93 6.36 -1.73
C LYS A 76 28.49 6.04 -2.17
N LEU A 77 27.90 6.84 -3.05
CA LEU A 77 26.54 6.60 -3.55
C LEU A 77 26.43 5.36 -4.43
N ILE A 78 27.48 5.01 -5.19
CA ILE A 78 27.54 3.73 -5.91
C ILE A 78 27.52 2.57 -4.91
N CYS A 79 28.30 2.63 -3.83
CA CYS A 79 28.29 1.62 -2.78
C CYS A 79 26.91 1.49 -2.12
N VAL A 80 26.23 2.61 -1.85
CA VAL A 80 24.86 2.63 -1.33
C VAL A 80 23.92 1.91 -2.30
N ALA A 81 23.95 2.25 -3.59
CA ALA A 81 23.11 1.62 -4.60
C ALA A 81 23.35 0.09 -4.70
N VAL A 82 24.62 -0.34 -4.64
CA VAL A 82 24.98 -1.76 -4.63
C VAL A 82 24.43 -2.46 -3.38
N GLY A 83 24.56 -1.84 -2.20
CA GLY A 83 23.99 -2.39 -0.97
C GLY A 83 22.47 -2.49 -1.00
N THR A 84 21.79 -1.47 -1.51
CA THR A 84 20.33 -1.51 -1.73
C THR A 84 19.93 -2.67 -2.64
N PHE A 85 20.68 -2.92 -3.71
CA PHE A 85 20.41 -4.04 -4.61
C PHE A 85 20.66 -5.39 -3.94
N ALA A 86 21.70 -5.50 -3.10
CA ALA A 86 22.05 -6.72 -2.39
C ALA A 86 20.96 -7.21 -1.41
N THR A 87 20.04 -6.34 -1.00
CA THR A 87 18.83 -6.72 -0.25
C THR A 87 18.04 -7.84 -0.96
N ARG A 88 18.03 -7.86 -2.30
CA ARG A 88 17.38 -8.93 -3.09
C ARG A 88 18.01 -10.30 -2.86
N ASP A 89 19.33 -10.36 -2.81
CA ASP A 89 20.07 -11.60 -2.59
C ASP A 89 19.83 -12.10 -1.16
N TYR A 90 19.80 -11.18 -0.19
CA TYR A 90 19.43 -11.48 1.18
C TYR A 90 18.03 -12.08 1.25
N TYR A 91 17.03 -11.46 0.62
CA TYR A 91 15.67 -11.99 0.60
C TYR A 91 15.57 -13.36 -0.05
N SER A 92 16.20 -13.54 -1.20
CA SER A 92 16.20 -14.81 -1.93
C SER A 92 16.79 -15.95 -1.09
N LYS A 93 17.80 -15.66 -0.26
CA LYS A 93 18.46 -16.63 0.61
C LYS A 93 17.69 -16.91 1.90
N HIS A 94 17.13 -15.88 2.53
CA HIS A 94 16.57 -15.98 3.88
C HIS A 94 15.04 -16.15 3.93
N PHE A 95 14.36 -15.86 2.81
CA PHE A 95 12.91 -15.90 2.64
C PHE A 95 12.51 -16.61 1.32
N ALA A 96 13.20 -17.70 1.00
CA ALA A 96 12.99 -18.45 -0.24
C ALA A 96 11.54 -18.98 -0.41
N ASP A 97 10.86 -19.24 0.71
CA ASP A 97 9.47 -19.69 0.75
C ASP A 97 8.44 -18.60 0.38
N CYS A 98 8.87 -17.33 0.30
CA CYS A 98 8.05 -16.24 -0.24
C CYS A 98 7.84 -16.33 -1.76
N GLY A 99 8.63 -17.14 -2.48
CA GLY A 99 8.46 -17.32 -3.93
C GLY A 99 8.75 -16.06 -4.75
N LEU A 100 9.73 -15.26 -4.31
CA LEU A 100 10.09 -13.97 -4.91
C LEU A 100 10.49 -14.14 -6.39
N SER A 101 9.99 -13.27 -7.27
CA SER A 101 10.25 -13.34 -8.71
C SER A 101 10.07 -12.00 -9.41
N ASP A 102 10.92 -11.73 -10.42
CA ASP A 102 10.82 -10.57 -11.31
C ASP A 102 9.63 -10.65 -12.29
N SER A 103 9.00 -11.82 -12.44
CA SER A 103 7.81 -11.99 -13.28
C SER A 103 6.54 -11.38 -12.67
N HIS A 104 6.57 -11.07 -11.36
CA HIS A 104 5.45 -10.41 -10.70
C HIS A 104 5.31 -8.97 -11.15
N LYS A 105 4.08 -8.48 -11.13
CA LYS A 105 3.79 -7.08 -11.41
C LYS A 105 3.98 -6.25 -10.16
N LYS A 106 4.50 -5.04 -10.36
CA LYS A 106 4.48 -4.00 -9.35
C LYS A 106 3.04 -3.66 -9.00
N SER A 107 2.78 -3.53 -7.71
CA SER A 107 1.55 -2.97 -7.18
C SER A 107 1.41 -1.50 -7.56
N ARG A 108 0.23 -0.93 -7.27
CA ARG A 108 -0.02 0.50 -7.49
C ARG A 108 0.93 1.36 -6.66
N SER A 109 1.09 1.07 -5.36
CA SER A 109 1.94 1.87 -4.48
C SER A 109 3.41 1.70 -4.85
N CYS A 110 3.87 0.47 -5.12
CA CYS A 110 5.23 0.23 -5.61
C CYS A 110 5.52 1.00 -6.90
N SER A 111 4.60 0.96 -7.89
CA SER A 111 4.76 1.70 -9.14
C SER A 111 4.78 3.21 -8.94
N ALA A 112 3.88 3.74 -8.12
CA ALA A 112 3.82 5.17 -7.81
C ALA A 112 5.14 5.64 -7.18
N PHE A 113 5.64 4.88 -6.21
CA PHE A 113 6.87 5.19 -5.50
C PHE A 113 8.09 5.13 -6.42
N THR A 114 8.26 4.05 -7.18
CA THR A 114 9.42 3.93 -8.06
C THR A 114 9.38 4.94 -9.21
N ASN A 115 8.19 5.29 -9.72
CA ASN A 115 8.04 6.34 -10.73
C ASN A 115 8.39 7.73 -10.19
N PHE A 116 7.95 8.04 -8.96
CA PHE A 116 8.32 9.27 -8.27
C PHE A 116 9.84 9.39 -8.17
N PHE A 117 10.49 8.33 -7.68
CA PHE A 117 11.92 8.38 -7.43
C PHE A 117 12.73 8.48 -8.73
N VAL A 118 12.47 7.62 -9.70
CA VAL A 118 13.15 7.65 -11.00
C VAL A 118 12.97 9.02 -11.69
N ARG A 119 11.76 9.59 -11.65
CA ARG A 119 11.49 10.90 -12.24
C ARG A 119 12.34 11.99 -11.60
N ILE A 120 12.41 12.07 -10.28
CA ILE A 120 13.20 13.10 -9.58
C ILE A 120 14.69 12.87 -9.86
N ALA A 121 15.17 11.63 -9.77
CA ALA A 121 16.56 11.30 -10.09
C ALA A 121 16.98 11.82 -11.48
N TYR A 122 16.12 11.68 -12.50
CA TYR A 122 16.38 12.22 -13.84
C TYR A 122 16.31 13.75 -13.89
N HIS A 123 15.21 14.35 -13.42
CA HIS A 123 14.86 15.73 -13.76
C HIS A 123 15.30 16.80 -12.75
N ASN A 124 15.61 16.41 -11.52
CA ASN A 124 15.87 17.34 -10.42
C ASN A 124 17.35 17.46 -10.09
N SER A 125 17.72 18.32 -9.14
CA SER A 125 19.11 18.39 -8.70
C SER A 125 19.53 17.08 -7.99
N VAL A 126 20.84 16.94 -7.80
CA VAL A 126 21.40 15.84 -7.02
C VAL A 126 20.89 15.85 -5.57
N ALA A 127 20.82 17.03 -4.95
CA ALA A 127 20.35 17.19 -3.58
C ALA A 127 18.86 16.84 -3.45
N GLU A 128 18.04 17.31 -4.37
CA GLU A 128 16.61 16.99 -4.45
C GLU A 128 16.38 15.49 -4.72
N GLY A 129 17.15 14.89 -5.64
CA GLY A 129 17.09 13.47 -5.95
C GLY A 129 17.44 12.59 -4.77
N LEU A 130 18.51 12.91 -4.06
CA LEU A 130 18.88 12.17 -2.87
C LEU A 130 17.81 12.36 -1.77
N ALA A 131 17.28 13.57 -1.59
CA ALA A 131 16.28 13.86 -0.55
C ALA A 131 14.97 13.07 -0.77
N ALA A 132 14.56 12.89 -2.02
CA ALA A 132 13.42 12.04 -2.38
C ALA A 132 13.62 10.56 -2.02
N SER A 133 14.86 10.07 -2.07
CA SER A 133 15.23 8.69 -1.73
C SER A 133 15.46 8.47 -0.25
N TYR A 134 15.81 9.53 0.46
CA TYR A 134 16.31 9.46 1.82
C TYR A 134 15.38 8.74 2.81
N PRO A 135 14.03 8.86 2.71
CA PRO A 135 13.10 8.07 3.50
C PRO A 135 13.37 6.56 3.44
N CYS A 136 13.74 6.00 2.28
CA CYS A 136 13.96 4.54 2.16
C CYS A 136 15.13 4.03 3.02
N PHE A 137 16.03 4.93 3.45
CA PHE A 137 17.15 4.62 4.32
C PHE A 137 16.83 4.94 5.77
N CYS A 138 16.55 6.21 6.06
CA CYS A 138 16.41 6.67 7.43
C CYS A 138 15.17 6.08 8.12
N LEU A 139 14.10 5.80 7.36
CA LEU A 139 12.86 5.30 7.93
C LEU A 139 13.01 3.88 8.46
N TYR A 140 13.74 3.02 7.74
CA TYR A 140 14.03 1.67 8.21
C TYR A 140 14.85 1.71 9.50
N GLN A 141 15.84 2.60 9.61
CA GLN A 141 16.56 2.82 10.86
C GLN A 141 15.62 3.26 11.98
N ILE A 142 14.75 4.25 11.72
CA ILE A 142 13.80 4.77 12.71
C ILE A 142 12.83 3.68 13.19
N VAL A 143 12.24 2.92 12.27
CA VAL A 143 11.28 1.85 12.54
C VAL A 143 11.97 0.70 13.26
N VAL A 144 13.11 0.21 12.78
CA VAL A 144 13.81 -0.92 13.39
C VAL A 144 14.39 -0.55 14.74
N CYS A 145 14.94 0.65 14.90
CA CYS A 145 15.33 1.15 16.22
C CYS A 145 14.14 1.22 17.18
N HIS A 146 12.96 1.62 16.70
CA HIS A 146 11.74 1.59 17.51
C HIS A 146 11.36 0.16 17.91
N ILE A 147 11.38 -0.79 16.98
CA ILE A 147 11.08 -2.21 17.21
C ILE A 147 12.04 -2.82 18.23
N VAL A 148 13.35 -2.63 18.05
CA VAL A 148 14.39 -3.17 18.94
C VAL A 148 14.29 -2.57 20.34
N LYS A 149 14.05 -1.24 20.46
CA LYS A 149 13.87 -0.57 21.76
C LYS A 149 12.60 -1.03 22.49
N SER A 150 11.52 -1.30 21.75
CA SER A 150 10.24 -1.75 22.31
C SER A 150 10.24 -3.22 22.77
N LYS A 151 11.33 -3.95 22.53
CA LYS A 151 11.53 -5.40 22.74
C LYS A 151 10.61 -6.23 21.83
N THR A 152 11.22 -7.09 21.02
CA THR A 152 10.48 -8.05 20.20
C THR A 152 10.02 -9.24 21.03
N THR A 153 8.99 -9.93 20.54
CA THR A 153 8.57 -11.21 21.12
C THR A 153 9.66 -12.27 20.87
N ALA A 154 9.89 -13.18 21.83
CA ALA A 154 10.79 -14.31 21.63
C ALA A 154 10.34 -15.17 20.43
N ASP A 155 11.30 -15.71 19.67
CA ASP A 155 11.06 -16.51 18.46
C ASP A 155 10.21 -15.80 17.39
N ASN A 156 10.43 -14.49 17.19
CA ASN A 156 9.75 -13.73 16.16
C ASN A 156 10.08 -14.28 14.75
N LYS A 157 9.07 -14.69 13.99
CA LYS A 157 9.25 -15.26 12.64
C LYS A 157 9.85 -14.25 11.64
N TYR A 158 9.83 -12.96 11.97
CA TYR A 158 10.40 -11.86 11.20
C TYR A 158 11.78 -11.42 11.69
N GLN A 159 12.37 -12.12 12.67
CA GLN A 159 13.64 -11.69 13.30
C GLN A 159 14.77 -11.49 12.27
N LYS A 160 14.87 -12.35 11.26
CA LYS A 160 15.88 -12.19 10.17
C LYS A 160 15.75 -10.88 9.40
N TRP A 161 14.52 -10.36 9.25
CA TRP A 161 14.28 -9.08 8.59
C TRP A 161 14.71 -7.94 9.53
N ILE A 162 14.33 -8.04 10.80
CA ILE A 162 14.70 -7.06 11.84
C ILE A 162 16.24 -6.97 11.95
N ASP A 163 16.90 -8.12 12.07
CA ASP A 163 18.36 -8.23 12.22
C ASP A 163 19.10 -7.60 11.03
N PHE A 164 18.62 -7.84 9.81
CA PHE A 164 19.21 -7.30 8.58
C PHE A 164 19.22 -5.78 8.58
N PHE A 165 18.06 -5.17 8.84
CA PHE A 165 17.93 -3.71 8.85
C PHE A 165 18.46 -3.04 10.13
N SER A 166 18.72 -3.80 11.20
CA SER A 166 19.41 -3.32 12.41
C SER A 166 20.93 -3.50 12.38
N SER A 167 21.47 -4.13 11.33
CA SER A 167 22.90 -4.49 11.27
C SER A 167 23.82 -3.27 11.29
N ASP A 168 25.05 -3.45 11.78
CA ASP A 168 26.06 -2.40 11.81
C ASP A 168 26.39 -1.91 10.38
N GLU A 169 26.38 -2.82 9.41
CA GLU A 169 26.58 -2.50 8.00
C GLU A 169 25.46 -1.60 7.45
N ALA A 170 24.19 -1.90 7.77
CA ALA A 170 23.06 -1.07 7.38
C ALA A 170 23.14 0.31 8.03
N ASN A 171 23.43 0.38 9.33
CA ASN A 171 23.56 1.66 10.04
C ASN A 171 24.69 2.53 9.47
N THR A 172 25.85 1.93 9.20
CA THR A 172 27.00 2.65 8.61
C THR A 172 26.65 3.24 7.25
N MET A 173 25.93 2.49 6.41
CA MET A 173 25.48 2.99 5.10
C MET A 173 24.52 4.19 5.23
N ILE A 174 23.63 4.15 6.22
CA ILE A 174 22.67 5.23 6.46
C ILE A 174 23.40 6.47 6.99
N ASP A 175 24.37 6.31 7.88
CA ASP A 175 25.20 7.41 8.40
C ASP A 175 25.97 8.11 7.27
N ASP A 176 26.53 7.34 6.32
CA ASP A 176 27.21 7.88 5.14
C ASP A 176 26.27 8.72 4.27
N VAL A 177 25.06 8.21 3.98
CA VAL A 177 24.05 8.95 3.19
C VAL A 177 23.57 10.20 3.95
N THR A 178 23.40 10.09 5.26
CA THR A 178 23.01 11.21 6.15
C THR A 178 24.03 12.33 6.08
N SER A 179 25.32 12.00 6.18
CA SER A 179 26.42 12.96 6.09
C SER A 179 26.45 13.67 4.74
N ILE A 180 26.29 12.92 3.64
CA ILE A 180 26.21 13.48 2.28
C ILE A 180 25.00 14.42 2.17
N MET A 181 23.84 14.01 2.68
CA MET A 181 22.62 14.81 2.67
C MET A 181 22.78 16.15 3.37
N ASN A 182 23.31 16.13 4.59
CA ASN A 182 23.55 17.33 5.38
C ASN A 182 24.51 18.29 4.66
N ASN A 183 25.56 17.77 4.03
CA ASN A 183 26.51 18.56 3.24
C ASN A 183 25.85 19.21 2.02
N LEU A 184 25.02 18.46 1.28
CA LEU A 184 24.28 18.97 0.13
C LEU A 184 23.30 20.06 0.55
N TYR A 185 22.55 19.84 1.63
CA TYR A 185 21.60 20.81 2.14
C TYR A 185 22.29 22.12 2.56
N GLU A 186 23.45 22.04 3.22
CA GLU A 186 24.21 23.23 3.58
C GLU A 186 24.62 24.05 2.35
N LYS A 187 24.99 23.39 1.25
CA LYS A 187 25.40 24.03 -0.01
C LYS A 187 24.23 24.48 -0.90
N SER A 188 23.03 23.97 -0.64
CA SER A 188 21.82 24.26 -1.42
C SER A 188 21.30 25.68 -1.18
N ASN A 189 20.65 26.25 -2.19
CA ASN A 189 19.92 27.51 -2.05
C ASN A 189 18.55 27.31 -1.39
N ASP A 190 17.86 28.40 -1.04
CA ASP A 190 16.61 28.33 -0.27
C ASP A 190 15.47 27.57 -0.99
N ASP A 191 15.36 27.67 -2.31
CA ASP A 191 14.32 26.97 -3.07
C ASP A 191 14.62 25.47 -3.17
N GLU A 192 15.88 25.11 -3.39
CA GLU A 192 16.35 23.73 -3.39
C GLU A 192 16.16 23.09 -2.01
N ARG A 193 16.50 23.78 -0.92
CA ARG A 193 16.27 23.31 0.45
C ARG A 193 14.80 23.02 0.74
N LYS A 194 13.90 23.93 0.34
CA LYS A 194 12.44 23.72 0.45
C LYS A 194 12.00 22.50 -0.35
N ASN A 195 12.52 22.32 -1.57
CA ASN A 195 12.20 21.17 -2.40
C ASN A 195 12.72 19.86 -1.79
N MET A 196 13.92 19.85 -1.20
CA MET A 196 14.48 18.69 -0.50
C MET A 196 13.56 18.25 0.65
N LEU A 197 13.15 19.19 1.52
CA LEU A 197 12.24 18.89 2.63
C LEU A 197 10.86 18.41 2.14
N ARG A 198 10.32 19.04 1.08
CA ARG A 198 9.09 18.58 0.43
C ARG A 198 9.23 17.14 -0.10
N PHE A 199 10.28 16.86 -0.86
CA PHE A 199 10.49 15.54 -1.47
C PHE A 199 10.75 14.45 -0.44
N PHE A 200 11.42 14.78 0.66
CA PHE A 200 11.55 13.88 1.80
C PHE A 200 10.17 13.51 2.37
N ARG A 201 9.31 14.51 2.62
CA ARG A 201 7.96 14.28 3.12
C ARG A 201 7.08 13.52 2.10
N ASP A 202 7.19 13.83 0.81
CA ASP A 202 6.51 13.10 -0.26
C ASP A 202 6.95 11.62 -0.29
N GLY A 203 8.25 11.35 -0.11
CA GLY A 203 8.78 9.99 -0.01
C GLY A 203 8.25 9.24 1.21
N LEU A 204 8.14 9.89 2.38
CA LEU A 204 7.52 9.29 3.57
C LEU A 204 6.04 8.95 3.34
N GLN A 205 5.30 9.78 2.60
CA GLN A 205 3.90 9.50 2.26
C GLN A 205 3.78 8.27 1.36
N LEU A 206 4.70 8.11 0.41
CA LEU A 206 4.75 6.93 -0.46
C LEU A 206 5.15 5.65 0.29
N GLU A 207 6.05 5.74 1.28
CA GLU A 207 6.35 4.63 2.21
C GLU A 207 5.10 4.22 3.00
N MET A 208 4.32 5.19 3.49
CA MET A 208 3.06 4.90 4.15
C MET A 208 2.09 4.16 3.21
N GLU A 209 1.92 4.65 1.97
CA GLU A 209 1.08 3.97 0.96
C GLU A 209 1.58 2.56 0.63
N PHE A 210 2.89 2.32 0.69
CA PHE A 210 3.52 1.03 0.46
C PHE A 210 3.23 0.02 1.59
N TRP A 211 3.12 0.47 2.84
CA TRP A 211 2.65 -0.41 3.91
C TRP A 211 1.13 -0.54 3.94
N ASN A 212 0.37 0.52 3.63
CA ASN A 212 -1.09 0.46 3.62
C ASN A 212 -1.64 -0.57 2.63
N GLU A 213 -0.98 -0.76 1.49
CA GLU A 213 -1.48 -1.67 0.44
C GLU A 213 -1.61 -3.13 0.86
N VAL A 214 -0.99 -3.54 1.98
CA VAL A 214 -1.15 -4.88 2.55
C VAL A 214 -2.44 -5.03 3.38
N TYR A 215 -3.24 -3.97 3.51
CA TYR A 215 -4.51 -3.94 4.23
C TYR A 215 -5.72 -3.59 3.34
N TYR A 216 -5.52 -3.43 2.02
CA TYR A 216 -6.57 -3.09 1.09
C TYR A 216 -7.63 -4.18 1.01
N LYS A 217 -8.91 -3.76 0.97
CA LYS A 217 -10.06 -4.67 0.91
C LYS A 217 -10.92 -4.35 -0.31
N ALA A 218 -11.40 -5.40 -0.96
CA ALA A 218 -12.36 -5.30 -2.05
C ALA A 218 -13.79 -5.59 -1.57
N GLY A 219 -14.77 -4.82 -2.05
CA GLY A 219 -16.19 -5.17 -1.97
C GLY A 219 -16.75 -5.36 -3.38
N LEU A 220 -17.61 -6.36 -3.55
CA LEU A 220 -18.17 -6.77 -4.84
C LEU A 220 -19.68 -6.98 -4.73
N ASP A 221 -20.41 -6.37 -5.66
CA ASP A 221 -21.85 -6.54 -5.87
C ASP A 221 -22.05 -7.25 -7.23
N PRO A 222 -22.18 -8.59 -7.27
CA PRO A 222 -22.24 -9.33 -8.52
C PRO A 222 -23.55 -9.12 -9.26
N GLY A 223 -23.45 -8.78 -10.55
CA GLY A 223 -24.61 -8.69 -11.43
C GLY A 223 -24.23 -8.90 -12.88
N ILE A 224 -25.02 -9.69 -13.61
CA ILE A 224 -24.69 -10.05 -15.00
C ILE A 224 -24.60 -8.83 -15.91
N SER A 225 -25.49 -7.85 -15.74
CA SER A 225 -25.49 -6.61 -16.52
C SER A 225 -24.52 -5.58 -15.96
N LYS A 226 -24.42 -5.53 -14.64
CA LYS A 226 -23.63 -4.57 -13.89
C LYS A 226 -23.09 -5.26 -12.65
N THR A 227 -21.78 -5.45 -12.60
CA THR A 227 -21.08 -5.92 -11.40
C THR A 227 -20.37 -4.73 -10.77
N GLY A 228 -20.79 -4.35 -9.56
CA GLY A 228 -20.15 -3.29 -8.79
C GLY A 228 -18.85 -3.79 -8.15
N TRP A 229 -17.86 -2.90 -8.08
CA TRP A 229 -16.63 -3.14 -7.32
C TRP A 229 -16.18 -1.86 -6.62
N ALA A 230 -15.56 -2.02 -5.45
CA ALA A 230 -14.94 -0.93 -4.71
C ALA A 230 -13.72 -1.47 -3.95
N ILE A 231 -12.69 -0.64 -3.83
CA ILE A 231 -11.49 -0.91 -3.04
C ILE A 231 -11.38 0.16 -1.97
N ILE A 232 -11.16 -0.28 -0.74
CA ILE A 232 -10.95 0.58 0.41
C ILE A 232 -9.62 0.28 1.09
N ASP A 233 -9.08 1.31 1.71
CA ASP A 233 -8.04 1.20 2.73
C ASP A 233 -8.68 1.37 4.10
N LEU A 234 -8.23 0.58 5.07
CA LEU A 234 -8.60 0.74 6.47
C LEU A 234 -7.38 1.22 7.23
N ASN A 235 -7.34 2.50 7.56
CA ASN A 235 -6.21 3.05 8.29
C ASN A 235 -6.23 2.64 9.77
N GLU A 236 -5.13 2.91 10.47
CA GLU A 236 -4.89 2.53 11.87
C GLU A 236 -5.97 3.01 12.85
N LYS A 237 -6.65 4.11 12.49
CA LYS A 237 -7.72 4.73 13.29
C LYS A 237 -9.10 4.17 12.93
N ASN A 238 -9.17 3.05 12.23
CA ASN A 238 -10.38 2.45 11.66
C ASN A 238 -11.16 3.40 10.73
N ASN A 239 -10.52 4.43 10.16
CA ASN A 239 -11.15 5.22 9.13
C ASN A 239 -11.03 4.51 7.79
N ILE A 240 -12.08 4.64 7.01
CA ILE A 240 -12.17 4.03 5.69
C ILE A 240 -11.85 5.09 4.65
N GLU A 241 -10.80 4.83 3.87
CA GLU A 241 -10.47 5.61 2.70
C GLU A 241 -10.89 4.86 1.43
N PHE A 242 -11.47 5.59 0.48
CA PHE A 242 -11.89 5.02 -0.80
C PHE A 242 -10.79 5.20 -1.86
N LEU A 243 -10.20 4.08 -2.29
CA LEU A 243 -9.10 4.08 -3.25
C LEU A 243 -9.57 4.05 -4.70
N GLY A 244 -10.78 3.54 -4.93
CA GLY A 244 -11.41 3.47 -6.23
C GLY A 244 -12.58 2.50 -6.27
N GLY A 245 -13.44 2.68 -7.27
CA GLY A 245 -14.63 1.86 -7.42
C GLY A 245 -15.33 2.17 -8.74
N GLY A 246 -16.12 1.22 -9.20
CA GLY A 246 -16.73 1.29 -10.51
C GLY A 246 -17.74 0.20 -10.76
N THR A 247 -18.10 0.05 -12.02
CA THR A 247 -19.07 -0.96 -12.45
C THR A 247 -18.60 -1.58 -13.75
N ILE A 248 -18.46 -2.90 -13.73
CA ILE A 248 -18.24 -3.68 -14.94
C ILE A 248 -19.60 -3.85 -15.60
N SER A 249 -19.79 -3.18 -16.73
CA SER A 249 -21.04 -3.24 -17.51
C SER A 249 -20.88 -4.19 -18.68
N THR A 250 -21.87 -5.05 -18.92
CA THR A 250 -21.88 -5.97 -20.07
C THR A 250 -22.97 -5.57 -21.06
N ASP A 251 -22.71 -5.76 -22.35
CA ASP A 251 -23.70 -5.53 -23.41
C ASP A 251 -24.78 -6.63 -23.34
N ASN A 252 -26.05 -6.23 -23.39
CA ASN A 252 -27.18 -7.17 -23.36
C ASN A 252 -27.38 -7.91 -24.68
N LYS A 253 -26.70 -7.51 -25.76
CA LYS A 253 -26.67 -8.21 -27.05
C LYS A 253 -25.76 -9.43 -27.06
N LEU A 254 -24.83 -9.53 -26.12
CA LEU A 254 -23.90 -10.65 -25.99
C LEU A 254 -24.58 -11.86 -25.35
N ASN A 255 -24.09 -13.06 -25.68
CA ASN A 255 -24.53 -14.29 -25.03
C ASN A 255 -24.06 -14.33 -23.57
N THR A 256 -24.70 -15.19 -22.76
CA THR A 256 -24.45 -15.19 -21.30
C THR A 256 -23.00 -15.54 -20.98
N ASP A 257 -22.42 -16.52 -21.66
CA ASP A 257 -21.01 -16.93 -21.56
C ASP A 257 -20.04 -15.79 -21.89
N GLU A 258 -20.28 -15.03 -22.95
CA GLU A 258 -19.45 -13.87 -23.31
C GLU A 258 -19.51 -12.77 -22.24
N ARG A 259 -20.70 -12.50 -21.70
CA ARG A 259 -20.89 -11.51 -20.62
C ARG A 259 -20.17 -11.93 -19.35
N LEU A 260 -20.24 -13.22 -19.01
CA LEU A 260 -19.51 -13.80 -17.89
C LEU A 260 -17.99 -13.68 -18.08
N TYR A 261 -17.49 -13.95 -19.29
CA TYR A 261 -16.07 -13.76 -19.62
C TYR A 261 -15.63 -12.29 -19.46
N VAL A 262 -16.44 -11.32 -19.89
CA VAL A 262 -16.17 -9.89 -19.68
C VAL A 262 -16.05 -9.56 -18.19
N ILE A 263 -16.97 -10.06 -17.35
CA ILE A 263 -16.91 -9.86 -15.89
C ILE A 263 -15.60 -10.42 -15.34
N PHE A 264 -15.24 -11.65 -15.71
CA PHE A 264 -14.02 -12.31 -15.26
C PHE A 264 -12.75 -11.50 -15.59
N GLU A 265 -12.58 -11.13 -16.86
CA GLU A 265 -11.36 -10.47 -17.33
C GLU A 265 -11.23 -9.04 -16.78
N GLN A 266 -12.34 -8.31 -16.67
CA GLN A 266 -12.32 -6.96 -16.10
C GLN A 266 -12.08 -6.99 -14.59
N LEU A 267 -12.69 -7.93 -13.87
CA LEU A 267 -12.45 -8.07 -12.44
C LEU A 267 -10.99 -8.47 -12.14
N LYS A 268 -10.40 -9.37 -12.93
CA LYS A 268 -8.96 -9.68 -12.83
C LYS A 268 -8.07 -8.46 -13.00
N LYS A 269 -8.42 -7.55 -13.92
CA LYS A 269 -7.67 -6.29 -14.10
C LYS A 269 -7.78 -5.39 -12.87
N VAL A 270 -8.97 -5.27 -12.29
CA VAL A 270 -9.18 -4.50 -11.04
C VAL A 270 -8.35 -5.10 -9.90
N ILE A 271 -8.43 -6.41 -9.69
CA ILE A 271 -7.64 -7.11 -8.66
C ILE A 271 -6.15 -6.93 -8.90
N SER A 272 -5.68 -7.08 -10.15
CA SER A 272 -4.27 -6.87 -10.48
C SER A 272 -3.80 -5.43 -10.28
N LEU A 273 -4.68 -4.44 -10.46
CA LEU A 273 -4.32 -3.03 -10.33
C LEU A 273 -4.20 -2.62 -8.86
N TYR A 274 -5.15 -3.06 -8.03
CA TYR A 274 -5.22 -2.64 -6.62
C TYR A 274 -4.59 -3.63 -5.65
N SER A 275 -4.40 -4.89 -6.05
CA SER A 275 -3.86 -5.97 -5.21
C SER A 275 -4.47 -6.03 -3.79
N PRO A 276 -5.81 -6.03 -3.65
CA PRO A 276 -6.44 -6.15 -2.33
C PRO A 276 -6.00 -7.46 -1.66
N ASN A 277 -5.99 -7.52 -0.34
CA ASN A 277 -5.60 -8.73 0.41
C ASN A 277 -6.82 -9.59 0.76
N GLU A 278 -7.97 -8.94 0.94
CA GLU A 278 -9.24 -9.58 1.26
C GLU A 278 -10.34 -9.05 0.34
N ALA A 279 -11.36 -9.87 0.10
CA ALA A 279 -12.54 -9.50 -0.65
C ALA A 279 -13.84 -9.86 0.07
N ALA A 280 -14.86 -9.07 -0.15
CA ALA A 280 -16.21 -9.33 0.31
C ALA A 280 -17.17 -9.31 -0.86
N VAL A 281 -18.09 -10.28 -0.87
CA VAL A 281 -19.08 -10.46 -1.94
C VAL A 281 -20.47 -10.40 -1.36
N GLU A 282 -21.35 -9.60 -1.97
CA GLU A 282 -22.77 -9.63 -1.63
C GLU A 282 -23.38 -10.99 -2.02
N LYS A 283 -24.07 -11.60 -1.06
CA LYS A 283 -24.85 -12.81 -1.30
C LYS A 283 -26.08 -12.47 -2.13
N ILE A 284 -26.32 -13.32 -3.13
CA ILE A 284 -27.49 -13.22 -3.98
C ILE A 284 -28.61 -14.11 -3.42
N PHE A 285 -29.80 -13.52 -3.27
CA PHE A 285 -31.01 -14.26 -2.93
C PHE A 285 -31.76 -14.75 -4.18
N VAL A 286 -32.40 -15.91 -4.07
CA VAL A 286 -33.31 -16.43 -5.09
C VAL A 286 -34.56 -15.55 -5.12
N ASN A 287 -34.78 -14.88 -6.25
CA ASN A 287 -35.92 -14.03 -6.53
C ASN A 287 -37.12 -14.87 -6.99
N LYS A 288 -38.30 -14.25 -7.06
CA LYS A 288 -39.54 -14.88 -7.56
C LYS A 288 -39.42 -15.47 -8.98
N ASN A 289 -38.44 -15.00 -9.78
CA ASN A 289 -38.20 -15.50 -11.14
C ASN A 289 -36.92 -16.37 -11.19
N PRO A 290 -37.07 -17.71 -11.34
CA PRO A 290 -35.95 -18.65 -11.34
C PRO A 290 -34.90 -18.35 -12.43
N LYS A 291 -35.31 -17.87 -13.60
CA LYS A 291 -34.39 -17.61 -14.72
C LYS A 291 -33.43 -16.46 -14.40
N SER A 292 -33.95 -15.36 -13.85
CA SER A 292 -33.11 -14.24 -13.42
C SER A 292 -32.18 -14.61 -12.26
N SER A 293 -32.64 -15.46 -11.33
CA SER A 293 -31.81 -15.94 -10.23
C SER A 293 -30.68 -16.83 -10.72
N LEU A 294 -30.94 -17.68 -11.70
CA LEU A 294 -29.91 -18.53 -12.30
C LEU A 294 -28.83 -17.68 -12.98
N THR A 295 -29.22 -16.67 -13.78
CA THR A 295 -28.25 -15.77 -14.43
C THR A 295 -27.41 -14.99 -13.41
N LEU A 296 -28.02 -14.53 -12.32
CA LEU A 296 -27.32 -13.83 -11.26
C LEU A 296 -26.35 -14.77 -10.50
N GLY A 297 -26.75 -16.03 -10.29
CA GLY A 297 -25.90 -17.08 -9.77
C GLY A 297 -24.66 -17.35 -10.63
N TYR A 298 -24.78 -17.32 -11.96
CA TYR A 298 -23.62 -17.45 -12.85
C TYR A 298 -22.63 -16.29 -12.70
N ALA A 299 -23.12 -15.04 -12.65
CA ALA A 299 -22.27 -13.87 -12.45
C ALA A 299 -21.50 -13.96 -11.12
N ARG A 300 -22.20 -14.35 -10.04
CA ARG A 300 -21.56 -14.62 -8.74
C ARG A 300 -20.50 -15.71 -8.82
N GLY A 301 -20.81 -16.83 -9.48
CA GLY A 301 -19.87 -17.94 -9.66
C GLY A 301 -18.57 -17.49 -10.31
N VAL A 302 -18.67 -16.64 -11.34
CA VAL A 302 -17.49 -16.06 -12.01
C VAL A 302 -16.71 -15.09 -11.11
N VAL A 303 -17.40 -14.25 -10.34
CA VAL A 303 -16.74 -13.35 -9.37
C VAL A 303 -15.95 -14.16 -8.34
N ILE A 304 -16.56 -15.20 -7.76
CA ILE A 304 -15.90 -16.10 -6.80
C ILE A 304 -14.71 -16.81 -7.44
N LEU A 305 -14.87 -17.30 -8.67
CA LEU A 305 -13.78 -17.96 -9.38
C LEU A 305 -12.61 -17.00 -9.64
N ALA A 306 -12.89 -15.75 -10.03
CA ALA A 306 -11.87 -14.74 -10.23
C ALA A 306 -11.06 -14.51 -8.95
N LEU A 307 -11.74 -14.30 -7.81
CA LEU A 307 -11.11 -14.13 -6.51
C LEU A 307 -10.24 -15.33 -6.12
N LYS A 308 -10.71 -16.57 -6.35
CA LYS A 308 -9.98 -17.77 -5.98
C LYS A 308 -8.74 -18.00 -6.85
N ILE A 309 -8.83 -17.72 -8.16
CA ILE A 309 -7.68 -17.79 -9.08
C ILE A 309 -6.60 -16.77 -8.69
N THR A 310 -7.01 -15.59 -8.21
CA THR A 310 -6.08 -14.57 -7.70
C THR A 310 -5.66 -14.81 -6.24
N LYS A 311 -5.98 -15.98 -5.66
CA LYS A 311 -5.63 -16.38 -4.28
C LYS A 311 -6.15 -15.43 -3.19
N LEU A 312 -7.21 -14.68 -3.45
CA LEU A 312 -7.81 -13.81 -2.44
C LEU A 312 -8.66 -14.61 -1.46
N THR A 313 -8.52 -14.27 -0.18
CA THR A 313 -9.49 -14.69 0.83
C THR A 313 -10.78 -13.92 0.61
N MET A 314 -11.91 -14.59 0.80
CA MET A 314 -13.21 -13.94 0.63
C MET A 314 -14.23 -14.29 1.70
N ASN A 315 -15.07 -13.32 2.02
CA ASN A 315 -16.24 -13.45 2.87
C ASN A 315 -17.51 -13.07 2.09
N GLU A 316 -18.64 -13.60 2.52
CA GLU A 316 -19.93 -13.34 1.89
C GLU A 316 -20.94 -12.77 2.87
N TYR A 317 -21.66 -11.73 2.46
CA TYR A 317 -22.57 -10.99 3.33
C TYR A 317 -23.97 -10.89 2.73
N ASP A 318 -24.98 -11.13 3.54
CA ASP A 318 -26.38 -10.93 3.15
C ASP A 318 -26.68 -9.43 3.04
N ALA A 319 -27.47 -9.02 2.04
CA ALA A 319 -27.83 -7.61 1.81
C ALA A 319 -28.38 -6.90 3.07
N ASN A 320 -29.21 -7.60 3.85
CA ASN A 320 -29.75 -7.07 5.11
C ASN A 320 -28.65 -6.91 6.17
N TYR A 321 -27.64 -7.78 6.19
CA TYR A 321 -26.51 -7.65 7.10
C TYR A 321 -25.63 -6.47 6.70
N VAL A 322 -25.34 -6.29 5.41
CA VAL A 322 -24.62 -5.12 4.87
C VAL A 322 -25.31 -3.83 5.31
N LYS A 323 -26.62 -3.71 5.06
CA LYS A 323 -27.42 -2.56 5.49
C LYS A 323 -27.34 -2.35 7.01
N LYS A 324 -27.55 -3.41 7.80
CA LYS A 324 -27.51 -3.33 9.27
C LYS A 324 -26.15 -2.84 9.78
N SER A 325 -25.05 -3.30 9.19
CA SER A 325 -23.69 -2.91 9.60
C SER A 325 -23.37 -1.43 9.37
N ILE A 326 -24.07 -0.79 8.44
CA ILE A 326 -23.83 0.60 8.04
C ILE A 326 -24.85 1.55 8.67
N THR A 327 -26.13 1.17 8.68
CA THR A 327 -27.24 2.05 9.08
C THR A 327 -27.81 1.72 10.46
N GLY A 328 -27.43 0.58 11.05
CA GLY A 328 -28.08 0.00 12.23
C GLY A 328 -29.41 -0.73 11.93
N ASN A 329 -29.95 -0.62 10.72
CA ASN A 329 -31.23 -1.23 10.32
C ASN A 329 -31.09 -2.09 9.06
N GLY A 330 -31.30 -3.41 9.19
CA GLY A 330 -31.17 -4.35 8.06
C GLY A 330 -32.21 -4.17 6.96
N HIS A 331 -33.33 -3.50 7.25
CA HIS A 331 -34.39 -3.20 6.29
C HIS A 331 -34.31 -1.77 5.74
N ALA A 332 -33.22 -1.06 5.98
CA ALA A 332 -32.98 0.27 5.42
C ALA A 332 -33.18 0.28 3.89
N ASP A 333 -33.74 1.37 3.38
CA ASP A 333 -33.82 1.58 1.95
C ASP A 333 -32.41 1.88 1.36
N LYS A 334 -32.33 1.87 0.03
CA LYS A 334 -31.06 2.05 -0.67
C LYS A 334 -30.50 3.46 -0.50
N ASP A 335 -31.36 4.47 -0.46
CA ASP A 335 -30.94 5.86 -0.35
C ASP A 335 -30.36 6.16 1.04
N GLN A 336 -30.96 5.58 2.08
CA GLN A 336 -30.45 5.64 3.46
C GLN A 336 -29.06 5.00 3.56
N MET A 337 -28.86 3.83 2.95
CA MET A 337 -27.56 3.17 2.96
C MET A 337 -26.50 3.99 2.22
N ILE A 338 -26.81 4.50 1.02
CA ILE A 338 -25.91 5.37 0.25
C ILE A 338 -25.59 6.66 1.03
N PHE A 339 -26.57 7.25 1.70
CA PHE A 339 -26.35 8.41 2.55
C PHE A 339 -25.35 8.12 3.66
N MET A 340 -25.51 6.99 4.37
CA MET A 340 -24.59 6.59 5.44
C MET A 340 -23.19 6.28 4.92
N VAL A 341 -23.06 5.63 3.76
CA VAL A 341 -21.75 5.39 3.12
C VAL A 341 -21.01 6.70 2.87
N LYS A 342 -21.71 7.76 2.43
CA LYS A 342 -21.12 9.10 2.24
C LYS A 342 -20.72 9.79 3.55
N GLN A 343 -21.33 9.44 4.67
CA GLN A 343 -20.92 9.95 6.00
C GLN A 343 -19.69 9.22 6.53
N ILE A 344 -19.60 7.90 6.28
CA ILE A 344 -18.48 7.07 6.72
C ILE A 344 -17.21 7.43 5.94
N VAL A 345 -17.32 7.57 4.62
CA VAL A 345 -16.16 7.86 3.76
C VAL A 345 -16.12 9.34 3.43
N LYS A 346 -15.16 10.06 4.02
CA LYS A 346 -14.95 11.49 3.76
C LYS A 346 -14.60 11.74 2.29
N ASN A 347 -15.08 12.85 1.73
CA ASN A 347 -14.79 13.30 0.36
C ASN A 347 -15.17 12.28 -0.75
N LEU A 348 -16.14 11.41 -0.48
CA LEU A 348 -16.57 10.39 -1.43
C LEU A 348 -17.25 11.01 -2.67
N SER A 349 -16.63 10.81 -3.85
CA SER A 349 -17.19 11.25 -5.14
C SER A 349 -17.61 10.06 -6.02
N ILE A 350 -18.53 9.23 -5.53
CA ILE A 350 -19.10 8.13 -6.33
C ILE A 350 -20.23 8.63 -7.22
N LYS A 351 -20.07 8.45 -8.54
CA LYS A 351 -21.08 8.78 -9.56
C LYS A 351 -22.05 7.63 -9.88
N CYS A 352 -21.74 6.38 -9.51
CA CYS A 352 -22.53 5.21 -9.91
C CYS A 352 -23.09 4.43 -8.71
N HIS A 353 -24.39 4.11 -8.74
CA HIS A 353 -25.06 3.40 -7.65
C HIS A 353 -24.48 2.01 -7.32
N HIS A 354 -24.04 1.23 -8.31
CA HIS A 354 -23.47 -0.11 -8.07
C HIS A 354 -22.08 -0.07 -7.42
N ALA A 355 -21.30 0.99 -7.68
CA ALA A 355 -20.06 1.20 -6.95
C ALA A 355 -20.33 1.54 -5.47
N ALA A 356 -21.47 2.17 -5.16
CA ALA A 356 -21.87 2.45 -3.78
C ALA A 356 -22.32 1.17 -3.05
N ASP A 357 -23.04 0.25 -3.72
CA ASP A 357 -23.40 -1.05 -3.15
C ASP A 357 -22.14 -1.88 -2.85
N ALA A 358 -21.21 -1.96 -3.80
CA ALA A 358 -19.94 -2.63 -3.60
C ALA A 358 -19.08 -1.98 -2.49
N LEU A 359 -19.10 -0.65 -2.38
CA LEU A 359 -18.44 0.05 -1.28
C LEU A 359 -19.07 -0.30 0.07
N ALA A 360 -20.40 -0.38 0.14
CA ALA A 360 -21.11 -0.82 1.34
C ALA A 360 -20.68 -2.24 1.75
N VAL A 361 -20.53 -3.16 0.79
CA VAL A 361 -20.01 -4.52 1.04
C VAL A 361 -18.60 -4.48 1.62
N ALA A 362 -17.71 -3.63 1.08
CA ALA A 362 -16.35 -3.46 1.58
C ALA A 362 -16.33 -2.93 3.03
N ILE A 363 -17.15 -1.89 3.31
CA ILE A 363 -17.28 -1.29 4.65
C ILE A 363 -17.82 -2.32 5.66
N CYS A 364 -18.85 -3.07 5.28
CA CYS A 364 -19.42 -4.14 6.09
C CYS A 364 -18.35 -5.16 6.49
N HIS A 365 -17.51 -5.56 5.52
CA HIS A 365 -16.40 -6.47 5.77
C HIS A 365 -15.35 -5.89 6.71
N ALA A 366 -14.96 -4.63 6.49
CA ALA A 366 -14.02 -3.93 7.35
C ALA A 366 -14.50 -3.86 8.80
N TYR A 367 -15.78 -3.54 9.04
CA TYR A 367 -16.35 -3.55 10.39
C TYR A 367 -16.43 -4.96 10.98
N THR A 368 -16.86 -5.95 10.21
CA THR A 368 -16.95 -7.33 10.72
C THR A 368 -15.58 -7.89 11.15
N LYS A 369 -14.50 -7.50 10.46
CA LYS A 369 -13.13 -7.93 10.75
C LYS A 369 -12.43 -7.06 11.80
N GLY A 370 -12.72 -5.76 11.81
CA GLY A 370 -12.14 -4.78 12.75
C GLY A 370 -12.81 -4.77 14.12
N SER A 371 -14.02 -5.30 14.23
CA SER A 371 -14.72 -5.37 15.50
C SER A 371 -14.26 -6.54 16.38
N CYS A 372 -13.27 -6.23 17.21
CA CYS A 372 -13.51 -6.33 18.65
C CYS A 372 -14.67 -5.37 18.96
N PHE A 373 -15.92 -5.83 18.83
CA PHE A 373 -17.04 -5.07 19.38
C PHE A 373 -16.81 -5.07 20.89
N VAL A 374 -16.54 -3.89 21.45
CA VAL A 374 -16.76 -3.66 22.87
C VAL A 374 -18.23 -4.01 23.10
N GLU A 375 -18.46 -5.11 23.82
CA GLU A 375 -19.78 -5.47 24.37
C GLU A 375 -20.34 -4.35 25.25
#